data_AF-X1LBW1-F1
#
_entry.id   AF-X1LBW1-F1
#
_cell.length_a   1.000
_cell.length_b   1.000
_cell.length_c   1.000
_cell.angle_alpha   90.00
_cell.angle_beta   90.00
_cell.angle_gamma   90.00
#
_symmetry.space_group_name_H-M   'P 1'
#
loop_
_entity.id
_entity.type
_entity.pdbx_description
1 polymer ?
#
loop_
_entity_poly.entity_id
_entity_poly.type
_entity_poly.pdbx_seq_one_letter_code
_entity_poly.pdbx_strand_id
1 'polypeptide(L)'
;MSADENAVLFTNGDNDTFAPWCLQEAYRVRKDVRIVNLSLANGAWYIKQIRDYMNLELGWTDEQIRALRPYRLPDGRTFRIQDQVINAIIDNNAGRVPINFSVTVQSSARKYHGMQTDSLLTLSGMKYRFDHKTSVLSFAGDESIAFFSDPELFRYASFVNQDVYKNETTIRVMGNLTNALLMTADGLRKSGRIEESVVILKQALEIMPTFYGTIRILAGLYAEQGETDSILALLEQYPQADKREVHLVLAKAYRSLDQPDRAGAVLDNLLIKWPTYRPALDEMMRLLIGMKNTEAIIAVLERWVHHNPGDEPVKEALQELINRLETDADSAGREM
;
A
#
# COMPACT_ATOMS: atom_id res chain seq x y z
N MET A 1 -13.00 0.11 18.65
CA MET A 1 -12.01 1.16 18.29
C MET A 1 -10.64 0.59 18.57
N SER A 2 -9.70 0.67 17.61
CA SER A 2 -8.38 0.00 17.71
C SER A 2 -7.50 0.52 18.85
N ALA A 3 -7.74 1.72 19.39
CA ALA A 3 -6.93 2.30 20.46
C ALA A 3 -7.14 1.57 21.79
N ASP A 4 -6.03 1.26 22.46
CA ASP A 4 -6.00 0.66 23.79
C ASP A 4 -6.66 1.58 24.83
N GLU A 5 -7.00 1.03 25.99
CA GLU A 5 -7.57 1.82 27.08
C GLU A 5 -6.61 2.94 27.51
N ASN A 6 -7.14 4.14 27.76
CA ASN A 6 -6.39 5.33 28.19
C ASN A 6 -5.32 5.83 27.20
N ALA A 7 -5.26 5.29 25.99
CA ALA A 7 -4.21 5.58 25.03
C ALA A 7 -4.18 7.04 24.56
N VAL A 8 -3.01 7.49 24.13
CA VAL A 8 -2.87 8.66 23.25
C VAL A 8 -2.94 8.19 21.81
N LEU A 9 -3.78 8.82 20.99
CA LEU A 9 -3.87 8.58 19.55
C LEU A 9 -3.53 9.87 18.80
N PHE A 10 -2.37 9.89 18.15
CA PHE A 10 -2.00 10.96 17.23
C PHE A 10 -2.72 10.81 15.90
N THR A 11 -3.30 11.91 15.44
CA THR A 11 -4.06 12.02 14.19
C THR A 11 -3.54 13.19 13.36
N ASN A 12 -3.85 13.21 12.05
CA ASN A 12 -3.34 14.26 11.17
C ASN A 12 -4.29 15.47 11.08
N GLY A 13 -5.59 15.26 11.30
CA GLY A 13 -6.63 16.28 11.30
C GLY A 13 -7.83 15.92 10.41
N ASP A 14 -8.86 16.78 10.43
CA ASP A 14 -10.06 16.62 9.63
C ASP A 14 -10.85 15.34 9.99
N ASN A 15 -11.01 14.41 9.06
CA ASN A 15 -11.89 13.24 9.19
C ASN A 15 -11.41 12.22 10.24
N ASP A 16 -10.12 12.17 10.56
CA ASP A 16 -9.58 11.25 11.57
C ASP A 16 -9.57 11.84 12.99
N THR A 17 -10.01 13.09 13.17
CA THR A 17 -9.99 13.81 14.45
C THR A 17 -11.37 14.29 14.88
N PHE A 18 -12.07 15.04 14.03
CA PHE A 18 -13.28 15.76 14.46
C PHE A 18 -14.46 14.83 14.75
N ALA A 19 -14.64 13.78 13.95
CA ALA A 19 -15.66 12.77 14.21
C ALA A 19 -15.42 12.03 15.54
N PRO A 20 -14.20 11.51 15.82
CA PRO A 20 -13.89 10.98 17.14
C PRO A 20 -14.08 11.96 18.31
N TRP A 21 -13.68 13.24 18.18
CA TRP A 21 -13.97 14.24 19.22
C TRP A 21 -15.45 14.46 19.47
N CYS A 22 -16.26 14.49 18.41
CA CYS A 22 -17.72 14.56 18.54
C CYS A 22 -18.27 13.36 19.32
N LEU A 23 -17.80 12.14 18.99
CA LEU A 23 -18.16 10.92 19.72
C LEU A 23 -17.78 11.01 21.20
N GLN A 24 -16.61 11.56 21.53
CA GLN A 24 -16.16 11.72 22.91
C GLN A 24 -16.94 12.78 23.67
N GLU A 25 -17.16 13.95 23.07
CA GLU A 25 -17.70 15.10 23.80
C GLU A 25 -19.22 15.15 23.81
N ALA A 26 -19.88 14.89 22.67
CA ALA A 26 -21.33 14.88 22.57
C ALA A 26 -21.93 13.53 23.02
N TYR A 27 -21.32 12.43 22.59
CA TYR A 27 -21.89 11.08 22.78
C TYR A 27 -21.24 10.27 23.91
N ARG A 28 -20.23 10.84 24.59
CA ARG A 28 -19.55 10.23 25.75
C ARG A 28 -18.92 8.86 25.46
N VAL A 29 -18.54 8.60 24.22
CA VAL A 29 -17.90 7.34 23.79
C VAL A 29 -16.39 7.45 23.96
N ARG A 30 -15.76 6.46 24.62
CA ARG A 30 -14.29 6.34 24.75
C ARG A 30 -13.59 7.64 25.19
N LYS A 31 -14.12 8.30 26.23
CA LYS A 31 -13.50 9.51 26.83
C LYS A 31 -12.13 9.24 27.47
N ASP A 32 -11.74 7.98 27.61
CA ASP A 32 -10.43 7.55 28.09
C ASP A 32 -9.30 7.82 27.09
N VAL A 33 -9.59 7.81 25.78
CA VAL A 33 -8.56 8.02 24.74
C VAL A 33 -8.28 9.50 24.54
N ARG A 34 -7.00 9.89 24.50
CA ARG A 34 -6.59 11.27 24.18
C ARG A 34 -6.29 11.38 22.70
N ILE A 35 -7.15 12.05 21.94
CA ILE A 35 -6.99 12.23 20.50
C ILE A 35 -6.26 13.54 20.23
N VAL A 36 -4.99 13.43 19.81
CA VAL A 36 -4.07 14.56 19.61
C VAL A 36 -3.90 14.85 18.12
N ASN A 37 -4.41 15.99 17.68
CA ASN A 37 -4.33 16.45 16.30
C ASN A 37 -3.00 17.16 16.04
N LEU A 38 -2.16 16.58 15.20
CA LEU A 38 -0.83 17.13 14.90
C LEU A 38 -0.86 18.45 14.13
N SER A 39 -1.89 18.69 13.30
CA SER A 39 -2.04 19.98 12.60
C SER A 39 -2.29 21.13 13.57
N LEU A 40 -3.05 20.88 14.65
CA LEU A 40 -3.33 21.86 15.70
C LEU A 40 -2.21 21.96 16.74
N ALA A 41 -1.37 20.92 16.88
CA ALA A 41 -0.21 20.85 17.79
C ALA A 41 0.94 21.82 17.45
N ASN A 42 0.66 22.88 16.68
CA ASN A 42 1.54 24.01 16.47
C ASN A 42 1.07 25.27 17.23
N GLY A 43 -0.18 25.30 17.71
CA GLY A 43 -0.77 26.43 18.41
C GLY A 43 -0.63 26.33 19.93
N ALA A 44 -0.10 27.37 20.58
CA ALA A 44 0.07 27.41 22.03
C ALA A 44 -1.22 27.12 22.81
N TRP A 45 -2.38 27.56 22.32
CA TRP A 45 -3.68 27.29 22.93
C TRP A 45 -4.00 25.79 22.96
N TYR A 46 -3.69 25.07 21.88
CA TYR A 46 -3.99 23.64 21.76
C TYR A 46 -3.00 22.81 22.56
N ILE A 47 -1.73 23.23 22.61
CA ILE A 47 -0.71 22.60 23.46
C ILE A 47 -1.11 22.71 24.95
N LYS A 48 -1.67 23.85 25.37
CA LYS A 48 -2.26 23.98 26.71
C LYS A 48 -3.46 23.05 26.91
N GLN A 49 -4.34 22.92 25.91
CA GLN A 49 -5.46 21.98 25.99
C GLN A 49 -4.98 20.52 26.12
N ILE A 50 -3.93 20.11 25.41
CA ILE A 50 -3.29 18.80 25.56
C ILE A 50 -2.83 18.60 27.00
N ARG A 51 -2.13 19.58 27.58
CA ARG A 51 -1.62 19.49 28.96
C ARG A 51 -2.75 19.47 29.99
N ASP A 52 -3.66 20.44 29.92
CA ASP A 52 -4.59 20.75 30.99
C ASP A 52 -5.91 19.98 30.89
N TYR A 53 -6.48 19.88 29.68
CA TYR A 53 -7.77 19.23 29.45
C TYR A 53 -7.62 17.73 29.18
N MET A 54 -6.67 17.35 28.32
CA MET A 54 -6.42 15.93 28.01
C MET A 54 -5.57 15.24 29.10
N ASN A 55 -5.03 16.03 30.05
CA ASN A 55 -4.23 15.58 31.17
C ASN A 55 -3.01 14.75 30.71
N LEU A 56 -2.26 15.28 29.74
CA LEU A 56 -1.01 14.71 29.24
C LEU A 56 0.19 15.52 29.74
N GLU A 57 1.19 14.83 30.28
CA GLU A 57 2.36 15.49 30.84
C GLU A 57 3.28 15.97 29.70
N LEU A 58 3.57 17.27 29.65
CA LEU A 58 4.46 17.84 28.63
C LEU A 58 5.79 18.37 29.21
N GLY A 59 5.88 18.50 30.53
CA GLY A 59 7.04 19.10 31.20
C GLY A 59 7.22 20.60 30.92
N TRP A 60 6.18 21.29 30.42
CA TRP A 60 6.26 22.70 30.02
C TRP A 60 5.32 23.62 30.80
N THR A 61 5.85 24.77 31.21
CA THR A 61 5.05 25.89 31.73
C THR A 61 4.36 26.66 30.61
N ASP A 62 3.44 27.55 30.98
CA ASP A 62 2.75 28.44 30.05
C ASP A 62 3.70 29.33 29.25
N GLU A 63 4.76 29.83 29.89
CA GLU A 63 5.81 30.63 29.27
C GLU A 63 6.59 29.81 28.24
N GLN A 64 6.97 28.58 28.59
CA GLN A 64 7.68 27.67 27.69
C GLN A 64 6.83 27.32 26.47
N ILE A 65 5.54 27.01 26.66
CA ILE A 65 4.61 26.74 25.55
C ILE A 65 4.51 27.96 24.60
N ARG A 66 4.39 29.18 25.14
CA ARG A 66 4.36 30.42 24.32
C ARG A 66 5.69 30.68 23.60
N ALA A 67 6.80 30.20 24.14
CA ALA A 67 8.14 30.37 23.59
C ALA A 67 8.52 29.31 22.54
N LEU A 68 7.75 28.22 22.38
CA LEU A 68 8.05 27.18 21.38
C LEU A 68 8.17 27.75 19.97
N ARG A 69 9.26 27.40 19.28
CA ARG A 69 9.51 27.80 17.89
C ARG A 69 10.06 26.63 17.10
N PRO A 70 9.77 26.53 15.79
CA PRO A 70 10.50 25.62 14.92
C PRO A 70 11.98 26.01 14.89
N TYR A 71 12.87 25.02 14.81
CA TYR A 71 14.31 25.26 14.65
C TYR A 71 14.90 24.31 13.60
N ARG A 72 16.12 24.61 13.13
CA ARG A 72 16.83 23.80 12.14
C ARG A 72 17.75 22.80 12.85
N LEU A 73 17.70 21.54 12.42
CA LEU A 73 18.63 20.50 12.85
C LEU A 73 19.96 20.64 12.08
N PRO A 74 21.07 20.05 12.58
CA PRO A 74 22.38 20.11 11.91
C PRO A 74 22.39 19.59 10.46
N ASP A 75 21.48 18.69 10.12
CA ASP A 75 21.30 18.15 8.76
C ASP A 75 20.39 19.01 7.85
N GLY A 76 20.04 20.22 8.29
CA GLY A 76 19.23 21.18 7.53
C GLY A 76 17.71 20.96 7.63
N ARG A 77 17.23 19.86 8.22
CA ARG A 77 15.80 19.61 8.39
C ARG A 77 15.19 20.58 9.40
N THR A 78 13.92 20.96 9.22
CA THR A 78 13.17 21.72 10.22
C THR A 78 12.55 20.78 11.25
N PHE A 79 12.82 21.04 12.52
CA PHE A 79 12.11 20.44 13.65
C PHE A 79 10.93 21.35 14.03
N ARG A 80 9.71 20.89 13.74
CA ARG A 80 8.48 21.69 13.89
C ARG A 80 8.00 21.68 15.34
N ILE A 81 7.06 22.56 15.67
CA ILE A 81 6.44 22.57 17.01
C ILE A 81 5.69 21.25 17.25
N GLN A 82 4.94 20.75 16.27
CA GLN A 82 4.29 19.43 16.40
C GLN A 82 5.28 18.29 16.68
N ASP A 83 6.50 18.33 16.13
CA ASP A 83 7.53 17.30 16.37
C ASP A 83 8.04 17.40 17.82
N GLN A 84 8.17 18.63 18.35
CA GLN A 84 8.50 18.88 19.76
C GLN A 84 7.38 18.40 20.70
N VAL A 85 6.11 18.58 20.34
CA VAL A 85 4.96 18.10 21.12
C VAL A 85 4.90 16.58 21.16
N ILE A 86 5.16 15.90 20.03
CA ILE A 86 5.27 14.43 19.98
C ILE A 86 6.36 13.96 20.95
N ASN A 87 7.56 14.56 20.90
CA ASN A 87 8.65 14.26 21.83
C ASN A 87 8.20 14.41 23.28
N ALA A 88 7.64 15.56 23.66
CA ALA A 88 7.22 15.81 25.04
C ALA A 88 6.17 14.80 25.52
N ILE A 89 5.20 14.44 24.69
CA ILE A 89 4.20 13.44 25.06
C ILE A 89 4.86 12.06 25.24
N ILE A 90 5.69 11.63 24.28
CA ILE A 90 6.34 10.32 24.36
C ILE A 90 7.29 10.27 25.57
N ASP A 91 8.17 11.25 25.74
CA ASP A 91 9.19 11.28 26.80
C ASP A 91 8.57 11.24 28.21
N ASN A 92 7.44 11.90 28.42
CA ASN A 92 6.83 12.02 29.75
C ASN A 92 5.71 11.00 30.03
N ASN A 93 5.15 10.36 28.99
CA ASN A 93 3.95 9.52 29.15
C ASN A 93 4.14 8.08 28.64
N ALA A 94 5.14 7.80 27.80
CA ALA A 94 5.40 6.44 27.35
C ALA A 94 5.73 5.53 28.55
N GLY A 95 5.15 4.33 28.55
CA GLY A 95 5.23 3.38 29.68
C GLY A 95 4.15 3.58 30.76
N ARG A 96 3.53 4.76 30.85
CA ARG A 96 2.36 5.00 31.71
C ARG A 96 1.05 4.81 30.95
N VAL A 97 1.01 5.26 29.70
CA VAL A 97 -0.14 5.10 28.80
C VAL A 97 0.32 4.60 27.44
N PRO A 98 -0.51 3.83 26.72
CA PRO A 98 -0.21 3.44 25.35
C PRO A 98 -0.12 4.67 24.43
N ILE A 99 0.90 4.74 23.60
CA ILE A 99 1.07 5.81 22.61
C ILE A 99 0.87 5.21 21.21
N ASN A 100 -0.06 5.78 20.46
CA ASN A 100 -0.46 5.28 19.15
C ASN A 100 -0.48 6.41 18.12
N PHE A 101 -0.18 6.08 16.87
CA PHE A 101 -0.42 6.94 15.72
C PHE A 101 -1.46 6.29 14.82
N SER A 102 -2.43 7.06 14.32
CA SER A 102 -3.33 6.56 13.28
C SER A 102 -2.53 6.21 12.02
N VAL A 103 -2.99 5.21 11.26
CA VAL A 103 -2.41 4.86 9.95
C VAL A 103 -2.47 6.01 8.93
N THR A 104 -3.35 6.99 9.16
CA THR A 104 -3.48 8.22 8.37
C THR A 104 -2.38 9.25 8.62
N VAL A 105 -1.66 9.15 9.74
CA VAL A 105 -0.47 9.99 9.96
C VAL A 105 0.61 9.49 9.00
N GLN A 106 1.31 10.37 8.30
CA GLN A 106 2.39 9.96 7.40
C GLN A 106 3.70 9.78 8.17
N SER A 107 4.63 8.93 7.70
CA SER A 107 5.95 8.76 8.35
C SER A 107 6.73 10.08 8.44
N SER A 108 6.51 11.01 7.50
CA SER A 108 7.08 12.37 7.54
C SER A 108 6.55 13.24 8.69
N ALA A 109 5.38 12.90 9.24
CA ALA A 109 4.72 13.58 10.35
C ALA A 109 4.95 12.90 11.71
N ARG A 110 5.49 11.67 11.73
CA ARG A 110 5.85 10.95 12.96
C ARG A 110 7.37 10.98 13.18
N LYS A 111 7.81 12.00 13.91
CA LYS A 111 9.22 12.15 14.26
C LYS A 111 9.39 12.09 15.76
N TYR A 112 10.45 11.43 16.19
CA TYR A 112 10.85 11.36 17.59
C TYR A 112 12.35 11.61 17.69
N HIS A 113 12.75 12.63 18.46
CA HIS A 113 14.13 13.12 18.57
C HIS A 113 14.84 13.31 17.22
N GLY A 114 14.11 13.86 16.25
CA GLY A 114 14.63 14.14 14.90
C GLY A 114 14.77 12.90 13.99
N MET A 115 14.44 11.71 14.48
CA MET A 115 14.44 10.46 13.71
C MET A 115 13.01 10.08 13.31
N GLN A 116 12.87 9.33 12.22
CA GLN A 116 11.59 8.71 11.89
C GLN A 116 11.26 7.67 12.97
N THR A 117 10.00 7.61 13.39
CA THR A 117 9.58 6.67 14.44
C THR A 117 9.43 5.25 13.93
N ASP A 118 9.40 5.00 12.61
CA ASP A 118 8.99 3.71 12.03
C ASP A 118 9.71 2.49 12.64
N SER A 119 11.00 2.61 13.01
CA SER A 119 11.74 1.55 13.69
C SER A 119 11.27 1.24 15.12
N LEU A 120 10.50 2.14 15.73
CA LEU A 120 9.95 2.10 17.08
C LEU A 120 8.43 1.85 17.07
N LEU A 121 7.88 1.35 15.95
CA LEU A 121 6.45 1.17 15.77
C LEU A 121 6.09 -0.29 15.51
N THR A 122 4.91 -0.68 16.01
CA THR A 122 4.21 -1.90 15.66
C THR A 122 2.89 -1.56 14.97
N LEU A 123 2.72 -1.98 13.72
CA LEU A 123 1.42 -1.91 13.05
C LEU A 123 0.46 -2.94 13.68
N SER A 124 -0.70 -2.47 14.16
CA SER A 124 -1.77 -3.30 14.72
C SER A 124 -3.12 -2.74 14.27
N GLY A 125 -3.80 -3.45 13.36
CA GLY A 125 -5.05 -3.00 12.74
C GLY A 125 -4.89 -1.65 12.02
N MET A 126 -5.60 -0.62 12.50
CA MET A 126 -5.57 0.74 11.94
C MET A 126 -4.71 1.73 12.75
N LYS A 127 -3.75 1.24 13.55
CA LYS A 127 -2.83 2.09 14.32
C LYS A 127 -1.40 1.57 14.24
N TYR A 128 -0.46 2.48 14.43
CA TYR A 128 0.92 2.18 14.78
C TYR A 128 1.10 2.41 16.29
N ARG A 129 1.36 1.35 17.04
CA ARG A 129 1.69 1.40 18.46
C ARG A 129 3.16 1.74 18.63
N PHE A 130 3.47 2.73 19.46
CA PHE A 130 4.85 3.05 19.83
C PHE A 130 5.40 2.00 20.78
N ASP A 131 6.49 1.37 20.36
CA ASP A 131 7.25 0.39 21.13
C ASP A 131 8.75 0.68 20.99
N HIS A 132 9.35 1.20 22.05
CA HIS A 132 10.77 1.57 22.09
C HIS A 132 11.72 0.37 22.00
N LYS A 133 11.20 -0.86 22.05
CA LYS A 133 12.00 -2.09 21.98
C LYS A 133 12.21 -2.61 20.57
N THR A 134 11.51 -2.07 19.57
CA THR A 134 11.68 -2.51 18.19
C THR A 134 12.85 -1.78 17.54
N SER A 135 13.51 -2.43 16.58
CA SER A 135 14.58 -1.85 15.76
C SER A 135 14.19 -1.65 14.30
N VAL A 136 13.02 -2.16 13.91
CA VAL A 136 12.39 -2.05 12.60
C VAL A 136 10.88 -1.93 12.79
N LEU A 137 10.18 -1.41 11.79
CA LEU A 137 8.72 -1.43 11.80
C LEU A 137 8.23 -2.88 11.91
N SER A 138 7.56 -3.18 13.01
CA SER A 138 7.02 -4.50 13.32
C SER A 138 5.54 -4.58 12.99
N PHE A 139 5.01 -5.80 12.94
CA PHE A 139 3.62 -6.06 12.57
C PHE A 139 3.00 -7.07 13.54
N ALA A 140 1.89 -6.70 14.17
CA ALA A 140 1.09 -7.57 15.03
C ALA A 140 -0.01 -8.23 14.20
N GLY A 141 0.32 -9.36 13.57
CA GLY A 141 -0.59 -10.06 12.64
C GLY A 141 -1.91 -10.50 13.28
N ASP A 142 -1.85 -11.17 14.44
CA ASP A 142 -3.04 -11.70 15.10
C ASP A 142 -3.96 -10.58 15.61
N GLU A 143 -3.39 -9.53 16.22
CA GLU A 143 -4.15 -8.35 16.63
C GLU A 143 -4.82 -7.66 15.42
N SER A 144 -4.13 -7.60 14.28
CA SER A 144 -4.65 -6.97 13.06
C SER A 144 -5.79 -7.80 12.43
N ILE A 145 -5.64 -9.12 12.35
CA ILE A 145 -6.70 -10.02 11.88
C ILE A 145 -7.92 -9.90 12.82
N ALA A 146 -7.72 -10.05 14.13
CA ALA A 146 -8.80 -9.94 15.10
C ALA A 146 -9.55 -8.62 14.97
N PHE A 147 -8.82 -7.50 14.80
CA PHE A 147 -9.44 -6.19 14.60
C PHE A 147 -10.37 -6.14 13.38
N PHE A 148 -9.99 -6.73 12.25
CA PHE A 148 -10.80 -6.68 11.02
C PHE A 148 -11.86 -7.79 10.92
N SER A 149 -11.71 -8.89 11.66
CA SER A 149 -12.62 -10.03 11.59
C SER A 149 -13.64 -10.09 12.72
N ASP A 150 -13.36 -9.49 13.88
CA ASP A 150 -14.28 -9.48 15.02
C ASP A 150 -15.27 -8.29 14.95
N PRO A 151 -16.58 -8.54 14.77
CA PRO A 151 -17.60 -7.50 14.70
C PRO A 151 -17.80 -6.73 16.02
N GLU A 152 -17.30 -7.22 17.15
CA GLU A 152 -17.28 -6.47 18.41
C GLU A 152 -16.12 -5.46 18.45
N LEU A 153 -15.04 -5.71 17.71
CA LEU A 153 -13.88 -4.79 17.63
C LEU A 153 -14.05 -3.76 16.50
N PHE A 154 -14.53 -4.19 15.33
CA PHE A 154 -14.76 -3.33 14.17
C PHE A 154 -16.01 -3.74 13.37
N ARG A 155 -16.89 -2.76 13.13
CA ARG A 155 -18.08 -2.94 12.30
C ARG A 155 -17.96 -2.11 11.03
N TYR A 156 -18.00 -2.78 9.88
CA TYR A 156 -17.96 -2.12 8.57
C TYR A 156 -19.21 -1.26 8.31
N ALA A 157 -20.37 -1.65 8.84
CA ALA A 157 -21.61 -0.86 8.82
C ALA A 157 -21.87 -0.20 7.46
N SER A 158 -21.93 1.14 7.40
CA SER A 158 -22.22 1.91 6.20
C SER A 158 -21.18 1.76 5.07
N PHE A 159 -19.97 1.26 5.35
CA PHE A 159 -18.94 1.04 4.32
C PHE A 159 -19.39 0.03 3.27
N VAL A 160 -19.97 -1.10 3.71
CA VAL A 160 -20.42 -2.20 2.85
C VAL A 160 -21.87 -2.07 2.41
N ASN A 161 -22.64 -1.16 3.03
CA ASN A 161 -24.04 -0.92 2.66
C ASN A 161 -24.14 -0.13 1.35
N GLN A 162 -24.64 -0.76 0.28
CA GLN A 162 -24.79 -0.13 -1.04
C GLN A 162 -25.90 0.93 -1.10
N ASP A 163 -26.85 0.92 -0.16
CA ASP A 163 -27.95 1.90 -0.10
C ASP A 163 -27.48 3.26 0.44
N VAL A 164 -26.32 3.29 1.12
CA VAL A 164 -25.71 4.54 1.59
C VAL A 164 -24.99 5.20 0.41
N TYR A 165 -25.51 6.35 -0.02
CA TYR A 165 -24.89 7.17 -1.07
C TYR A 165 -23.44 7.53 -0.72
N LYS A 166 -22.53 7.24 -1.64
CA LYS A 166 -21.10 7.55 -1.55
C LYS A 166 -20.69 8.26 -2.83
N ASN A 167 -20.35 9.55 -2.72
CA ASN A 167 -19.71 10.24 -3.83
C ASN A 167 -18.22 9.86 -3.92
N GLU A 168 -17.55 10.31 -4.99
CA GLU A 168 -16.12 10.06 -5.23
C GLU A 168 -15.25 10.42 -4.02
N THR A 169 -15.50 11.57 -3.39
CA THR A 169 -14.76 12.03 -2.21
C THR A 169 -14.91 11.05 -1.04
N THR A 170 -16.12 10.54 -0.80
CA THR A 170 -16.39 9.56 0.26
C THR A 170 -15.63 8.27 -0.02
N ILE A 171 -15.68 7.76 -1.26
CA ILE A 171 -14.96 6.56 -1.69
C ILE A 171 -13.44 6.74 -1.48
N ARG A 172 -12.89 7.92 -1.81
CA ARG A 172 -11.47 8.21 -1.60
C ARG A 172 -11.07 8.17 -0.13
N VAL A 173 -11.89 8.71 0.77
CA VAL A 173 -11.63 8.65 2.22
C VAL A 173 -11.74 7.21 2.73
N MET A 174 -12.69 6.43 2.21
CA MET A 174 -12.80 5.00 2.51
C MET A 174 -11.56 4.21 2.08
N GLY A 175 -10.80 4.72 1.11
CA GLY A 175 -9.46 4.23 0.73
C GLY A 175 -8.52 3.98 1.91
N ASN A 176 -8.62 4.74 3.00
CA ASN A 176 -7.80 4.53 4.19
C ASN A 176 -8.06 3.17 4.88
N LEU A 177 -9.31 2.69 4.87
CA LEU A 177 -9.66 1.40 5.44
C LEU A 177 -9.09 0.26 4.57
N THR A 178 -9.27 0.35 3.26
CA THR A 178 -8.69 -0.63 2.33
C THR A 178 -7.17 -0.62 2.39
N ASN A 179 -6.52 0.54 2.49
CA ASN A 179 -5.07 0.60 2.69
C ASN A 179 -4.64 -0.11 3.98
N ALA A 180 -5.37 0.02 5.08
CA ALA A 180 -5.05 -0.68 6.33
C ALA A 180 -5.18 -2.22 6.19
N LEU A 181 -6.20 -2.69 5.47
CA LEU A 181 -6.34 -4.11 5.11
C LEU A 181 -5.18 -4.58 4.21
N LEU A 182 -4.79 -3.77 3.21
CA LEU A 182 -3.65 -4.09 2.33
C LEU A 182 -2.33 -4.15 3.10
N MET A 183 -2.11 -3.23 4.05
CA MET A 183 -0.93 -3.27 4.91
C MET A 183 -0.93 -4.52 5.81
N THR A 184 -2.10 -4.94 6.31
CA THR A 184 -2.26 -6.18 7.06
C THR A 184 -1.95 -7.39 6.20
N ALA A 185 -2.49 -7.44 4.97
CA ALA A 185 -2.20 -8.50 4.02
C ALA A 185 -0.71 -8.59 3.65
N ASP A 186 -0.05 -7.47 3.38
CA ASP A 186 1.39 -7.47 3.07
C ASP A 186 2.23 -7.86 4.29
N GLY A 187 1.85 -7.43 5.50
CA GLY A 187 2.48 -7.87 6.74
C GLY A 187 2.39 -9.39 6.94
N LEU A 188 1.19 -9.96 6.74
CA LEU A 188 0.96 -11.40 6.80
C LEU A 188 1.80 -12.14 5.76
N ARG A 189 1.80 -11.67 4.51
CA ARG A 189 2.60 -12.24 3.42
C ARG A 189 4.10 -12.27 3.76
N LYS A 190 4.64 -11.14 4.22
CA LYS A 190 6.06 -11.01 4.62
C LYS A 190 6.42 -11.91 5.80
N SER A 191 5.46 -12.25 6.64
CA SER A 191 5.62 -13.22 7.74
C SER A 191 5.41 -14.68 7.33
N GLY A 192 5.16 -14.97 6.05
CA GLY A 192 4.91 -16.32 5.53
C GLY A 192 3.48 -16.83 5.74
N ARG A 193 2.56 -16.00 6.24
CA ARG A 193 1.16 -16.33 6.51
C ARG A 193 0.29 -16.03 5.27
N ILE A 194 0.50 -16.80 4.21
CA ILE A 194 -0.03 -16.50 2.87
C ILE A 194 -1.55 -16.67 2.81
N GLU A 195 -2.09 -17.75 3.37
CA GLU A 195 -3.52 -18.07 3.34
C GLU A 195 -4.34 -16.98 4.07
N GLU A 196 -3.83 -16.50 5.20
CA GLU A 196 -4.45 -15.43 5.98
C GLU A 196 -4.37 -14.08 5.24
N SER A 197 -3.27 -13.83 4.52
CA SER A 197 -3.16 -12.67 3.63
C SER A 197 -4.23 -12.68 2.54
N VAL A 198 -4.47 -13.86 1.92
CA VAL A 198 -5.53 -14.05 0.92
C VAL A 198 -6.92 -13.75 1.50
N VAL A 199 -7.21 -14.21 2.73
CA VAL A 199 -8.50 -13.92 3.40
C VAL A 199 -8.70 -12.41 3.58
N ILE A 200 -7.70 -11.69 4.09
CA ILE A 200 -7.77 -10.23 4.28
C ILE A 200 -7.94 -9.48 2.94
N LEU A 201 -7.29 -9.93 1.87
CA LEU A 201 -7.44 -9.33 0.54
C LEU A 201 -8.84 -9.56 -0.05
N LYS A 202 -9.42 -10.76 0.13
CA LYS A 202 -10.81 -11.03 -0.27
C LYS A 202 -11.77 -10.13 0.48
N GLN A 203 -11.59 -9.98 1.79
CA GLN A 203 -12.37 -9.06 2.60
C GLN A 203 -12.25 -7.60 2.09
N ALA A 204 -11.03 -7.16 1.75
CA ALA A 204 -10.82 -5.83 1.17
C ALA A 204 -11.55 -5.62 -0.18
N LEU A 205 -11.64 -6.66 -1.02
CA LEU A 205 -12.41 -6.63 -2.27
C LEU A 205 -13.92 -6.59 -2.03
N GLU A 206 -14.43 -7.28 -1.02
CA GLU A 206 -15.85 -7.21 -0.67
C GLU A 206 -16.25 -5.80 -0.20
N ILE A 207 -15.36 -5.14 0.55
CA ILE A 207 -15.61 -3.79 1.09
C ILE A 207 -15.51 -2.73 0.00
N MET A 208 -14.47 -2.79 -0.84
CA MET A 208 -14.28 -1.85 -1.94
C MET A 208 -13.90 -2.58 -3.24
N PRO A 209 -14.89 -3.12 -3.97
CA PRO A 209 -14.66 -3.87 -5.22
C PRO A 209 -13.95 -3.05 -6.31
N THR A 210 -14.06 -1.72 -6.25
CA THR A 210 -13.49 -0.80 -7.25
C THR A 210 -12.03 -0.44 -6.96
N PHE A 211 -11.44 -0.91 -5.86
CA PHE A 211 -10.04 -0.65 -5.55
C PHE A 211 -9.12 -1.63 -6.31
N TYR A 212 -8.80 -1.28 -7.55
CA TYR A 212 -8.11 -2.15 -8.51
C TYR A 212 -6.77 -2.71 -8.02
N GLY A 213 -6.07 -1.99 -7.13
CA GLY A 213 -4.81 -2.46 -6.54
C GLY A 213 -4.95 -3.79 -5.79
N THR A 214 -6.11 -4.05 -5.17
CA THR A 214 -6.32 -5.28 -4.39
C THR A 214 -6.38 -6.53 -5.28
N ILE A 215 -7.05 -6.44 -6.44
CA ILE A 215 -7.16 -7.57 -7.38
C ILE A 215 -5.77 -8.00 -7.86
N ARG A 216 -4.90 -7.03 -8.19
CA ARG A 216 -3.54 -7.33 -8.63
C ARG A 216 -2.71 -7.98 -7.52
N ILE A 217 -2.79 -7.48 -6.30
CA ILE A 217 -2.03 -8.05 -5.17
C ILE A 217 -2.48 -9.49 -4.92
N LEU A 218 -3.79 -9.74 -4.93
CA LEU A 218 -4.35 -11.08 -4.75
C LEU A 218 -3.96 -12.03 -5.90
N ALA A 219 -4.00 -11.57 -7.15
CA ALA A 219 -3.52 -12.34 -8.29
C ALA A 219 -2.01 -12.67 -8.18
N GLY A 220 -1.21 -11.75 -7.65
CA GLY A 220 0.21 -11.99 -7.37
C GLY A 220 0.42 -13.12 -6.36
N LEU A 221 -0.37 -13.15 -5.28
CA LEU A 221 -0.32 -14.23 -4.29
C LEU A 221 -0.74 -15.59 -4.86
N TYR A 222 -1.77 -15.62 -5.70
CA TYR A 222 -2.15 -16.85 -6.40
C TYR A 222 -1.07 -17.29 -7.37
N ALA A 223 -0.41 -16.36 -8.07
CA ALA A 223 0.71 -16.68 -8.95
C ALA A 223 1.90 -17.27 -8.19
N GLU A 224 2.24 -16.72 -7.02
CA GLU A 224 3.29 -17.26 -6.11
C GLU A 224 2.98 -18.71 -5.69
N GLN A 225 1.70 -19.09 -5.59
CA GLN A 225 1.23 -20.43 -5.25
C GLN A 225 0.95 -21.34 -6.47
N GLY A 226 1.08 -20.82 -7.69
CA GLY A 226 0.73 -21.54 -8.92
C GLY A 226 -0.78 -21.70 -9.19
N GLU A 227 -1.63 -21.02 -8.44
CA GLU A 227 -3.10 -21.08 -8.55
C GLU A 227 -3.65 -20.24 -9.71
N THR A 228 -3.34 -20.65 -10.94
CA THR A 228 -3.75 -19.91 -12.15
C THR A 228 -5.27 -19.85 -12.36
N ASP A 229 -6.02 -20.87 -11.91
CA ASP A 229 -7.49 -20.88 -11.98
C ASP A 229 -8.12 -19.84 -11.06
N SER A 230 -7.53 -19.61 -9.87
CA SER A 230 -7.95 -18.54 -8.95
C SER A 230 -7.75 -17.15 -9.58
N ILE A 231 -6.68 -16.95 -10.35
CA ILE A 231 -6.45 -15.70 -11.09
C ILE A 231 -7.49 -15.51 -12.21
N LEU A 232 -7.83 -16.58 -12.94
CA LEU A 232 -8.90 -16.55 -13.96
C LEU A 232 -10.25 -16.19 -13.34
N ALA A 233 -10.61 -16.78 -12.21
CA ALA A 233 -11.84 -16.45 -11.49
C ALA A 233 -11.89 -14.96 -11.09
N LEU A 234 -10.78 -14.36 -10.66
CA LEU A 234 -10.71 -12.91 -10.40
C LEU A 234 -10.96 -12.08 -11.67
N LEU A 235 -10.40 -12.52 -12.80
CA LEU A 235 -10.62 -11.87 -14.10
C LEU A 235 -12.06 -12.01 -14.57
N GLU A 236 -12.81 -13.02 -14.16
CA GLU A 236 -14.24 -13.15 -14.51
C GLU A 236 -15.12 -12.32 -13.57
N GLN A 237 -14.87 -12.41 -12.26
CA GLN A 237 -15.72 -11.81 -11.22
C GLN A 237 -15.74 -10.28 -11.26
N TYR A 238 -14.65 -9.64 -11.71
CA TYR A 238 -14.50 -8.17 -11.67
C TYR A 238 -14.38 -7.56 -13.07
N PRO A 239 -15.36 -7.70 -13.99
CA PRO A 239 -15.26 -7.34 -15.42
C PRO A 239 -14.79 -5.91 -15.70
N GLN A 240 -15.15 -4.95 -14.84
CA GLN A 240 -14.95 -3.51 -15.06
C GLN A 240 -13.55 -2.99 -14.70
N ALA A 241 -12.69 -3.83 -14.13
CA ALA A 241 -11.33 -3.42 -13.75
C ALA A 241 -10.36 -3.33 -14.92
N ASP A 242 -9.42 -2.39 -14.86
CA ASP A 242 -8.24 -2.43 -15.72
C ASP A 242 -7.38 -3.64 -15.34
N LYS A 243 -7.46 -4.68 -16.17
CA LYS A 243 -6.88 -6.01 -15.91
C LYS A 243 -5.57 -6.26 -16.61
N ARG A 244 -5.00 -5.26 -17.28
CA ARG A 244 -3.73 -5.44 -18.02
C ARG A 244 -2.65 -6.04 -17.12
N GLU A 245 -2.52 -5.50 -15.91
CA GLU A 245 -1.56 -5.98 -14.93
C GLU A 245 -1.91 -7.38 -14.38
N VAL A 246 -3.19 -7.71 -14.25
CA VAL A 246 -3.63 -9.03 -13.76
C VAL A 246 -3.40 -10.12 -14.80
N HIS A 247 -3.71 -9.85 -16.08
CA HIS A 247 -3.36 -10.75 -17.18
C HIS A 247 -1.84 -10.91 -17.33
N LEU A 248 -1.07 -9.84 -17.12
CA LEU A 248 0.39 -9.94 -17.12
C LEU A 248 0.90 -10.84 -15.98
N VAL A 249 0.30 -10.75 -14.78
CA VAL A 249 0.59 -11.66 -13.66
C VAL A 249 0.24 -13.10 -14.04
N LEU A 250 -0.92 -13.34 -14.67
CA LEU A 250 -1.32 -14.68 -15.13
C LEU A 250 -0.32 -15.26 -16.15
N ALA A 251 0.11 -14.46 -17.14
CA ALA A 251 1.09 -14.89 -18.12
C ALA A 251 2.43 -15.27 -17.48
N LYS A 252 2.90 -14.46 -16.52
CA LYS A 252 4.10 -14.75 -15.73
C LYS A 252 3.95 -16.05 -14.94
N ALA A 253 2.78 -16.29 -14.35
CA ALA A 253 2.48 -17.52 -13.61
C ALA A 253 2.53 -18.75 -14.53
N TYR A 254 1.90 -18.70 -15.71
CA TYR A 254 2.01 -19.79 -16.69
C TYR A 254 3.46 -20.03 -17.11
N ARG A 255 4.24 -18.98 -17.35
CA ARG A 255 5.65 -19.15 -17.70
C ARG A 255 6.46 -19.79 -16.57
N SER A 256 6.24 -19.41 -15.30
CA SER A 256 6.93 -20.04 -14.17
C SER A 256 6.53 -21.49 -13.94
N LEU A 257 5.34 -21.89 -14.39
CA LEU A 257 4.83 -23.26 -14.34
C LEU A 257 5.20 -24.08 -15.59
N ASP A 258 6.09 -23.57 -16.44
CA ASP A 258 6.51 -24.21 -17.70
C ASP A 258 5.33 -24.50 -18.65
N GLN A 259 4.38 -23.57 -18.73
CA GLN A 259 3.22 -23.61 -19.64
C GLN A 259 3.34 -22.51 -20.72
N PRO A 260 4.33 -22.60 -21.63
CA PRO A 260 4.65 -21.53 -22.58
C PRO A 260 3.51 -21.19 -23.54
N ASP A 261 2.74 -22.18 -23.99
CA ASP A 261 1.62 -21.95 -24.92
C ASP A 261 0.52 -21.09 -24.28
N ARG A 262 0.17 -21.38 -23.02
CA ARG A 262 -0.82 -20.60 -22.27
C ARG A 262 -0.30 -19.20 -21.95
N ALA A 263 0.98 -19.09 -21.57
CA ALA A 263 1.62 -17.78 -21.35
C ALA A 263 1.59 -16.92 -22.62
N GLY A 264 1.98 -17.51 -23.76
CA GLY A 264 1.99 -16.86 -25.08
C GLY A 264 0.59 -16.41 -25.50
N ALA A 265 -0.43 -17.26 -25.34
CA ALA A 265 -1.81 -16.91 -25.68
C ALA A 265 -2.33 -15.69 -24.89
N VAL A 266 -2.03 -15.61 -23.58
CA VAL A 266 -2.42 -14.45 -22.75
C VAL A 266 -1.68 -13.18 -23.18
N LEU A 267 -0.38 -13.28 -23.46
CA LEU A 267 0.46 -12.15 -23.87
C LEU A 267 0.09 -11.63 -25.27
N ASP A 268 -0.22 -12.52 -26.21
CA ASP A 268 -0.67 -12.15 -27.56
C ASP A 268 -2.02 -11.44 -27.50
N ASN A 269 -2.96 -11.94 -26.68
CA ASN A 269 -4.23 -11.26 -26.46
C ASN A 269 -4.04 -9.85 -25.86
N LEU A 270 -3.11 -9.71 -24.90
CA LEU A 270 -2.76 -8.41 -24.32
C LEU A 270 -2.22 -7.45 -25.38
N LEU A 271 -1.32 -7.89 -26.25
CA LEU A 271 -0.72 -7.07 -27.29
C LEU A 271 -1.70 -6.76 -28.43
N ILE A 272 -2.65 -7.64 -28.74
CA ILE A 272 -3.73 -7.35 -29.70
C ILE A 272 -4.66 -6.27 -29.15
N LYS A 273 -5.08 -6.41 -27.90
CA LYS A 273 -6.06 -5.50 -27.29
C LYS A 273 -5.44 -4.16 -26.86
N TRP A 274 -4.17 -4.17 -26.47
CA TRP A 274 -3.40 -3.00 -26.06
C TRP A 274 -2.02 -3.00 -26.73
N PRO A 275 -1.93 -2.62 -28.01
CA PRO A 275 -0.72 -2.74 -28.81
C PRO A 275 0.44 -1.84 -28.37
N THR A 276 0.21 -0.93 -27.42
CA THR A 276 1.23 -0.06 -26.83
C THR A 276 1.62 -0.49 -25.41
N TYR A 277 1.11 -1.63 -24.91
CA TYR A 277 1.37 -2.08 -23.53
C TYR A 277 2.73 -2.77 -23.41
N ARG A 278 3.78 -1.96 -23.21
CA ARG A 278 5.18 -2.40 -23.16
C ARG A 278 5.47 -3.57 -22.21
N PRO A 279 4.88 -3.64 -21.00
CA PRO A 279 5.12 -4.78 -20.10
C PRO A 279 4.74 -6.14 -20.68
N ALA A 280 3.73 -6.21 -21.56
CA ALA A 280 3.38 -7.46 -22.24
C ALA A 280 4.41 -7.82 -23.33
N LEU A 281 4.95 -6.83 -24.05
CA LEU A 281 6.03 -7.07 -25.00
C LEU A 281 7.26 -7.64 -24.30
N ASP A 282 7.70 -7.00 -23.21
CA ASP A 282 8.91 -7.41 -22.50
C ASP A 282 8.78 -8.86 -21.97
N GLU A 283 7.61 -9.24 -21.45
CA GLU A 283 7.37 -10.60 -20.98
C GLU A 283 7.23 -11.61 -22.14
N MET A 284 6.63 -11.22 -23.27
CA MET A 284 6.59 -12.03 -24.49
C MET A 284 8.00 -12.30 -25.03
N MET A 285 8.86 -11.27 -25.06
CA MET A 285 10.26 -11.43 -25.48
C MET A 285 11.01 -12.41 -24.57
N ARG A 286 10.84 -12.30 -23.25
CA ARG A 286 11.45 -13.26 -22.31
C ARG A 286 10.99 -14.70 -22.57
N LEU A 287 9.70 -14.90 -22.82
CA LEU A 287 9.14 -16.21 -23.14
C LEU A 287 9.76 -16.78 -24.42
N LEU A 288 9.72 -16.02 -25.52
CA LEU A 288 10.16 -16.49 -26.84
C LEU A 288 11.68 -16.68 -26.91
N ILE A 289 12.47 -15.81 -26.25
CA ILE A 289 13.93 -15.99 -26.11
C ILE A 289 14.23 -17.29 -25.34
N GLY A 290 13.50 -17.57 -24.26
CA GLY A 290 13.62 -18.82 -23.52
C GLY A 290 13.32 -20.06 -24.36
N MET A 291 12.34 -19.96 -25.26
CA MET A 291 11.99 -21.00 -26.24
C MET A 291 12.93 -21.07 -27.45
N LYS A 292 13.85 -20.10 -27.60
CA LYS A 292 14.71 -19.93 -28.80
C LYS A 292 13.91 -19.86 -30.11
N ASN A 293 12.70 -19.28 -30.07
CA ASN A 293 11.83 -19.18 -31.24
C ASN A 293 12.04 -17.84 -31.97
N THR A 294 13.09 -17.77 -32.78
CA THR A 294 13.48 -16.53 -33.48
C THR A 294 12.42 -16.03 -34.45
N GLU A 295 11.73 -16.93 -35.15
CA GLU A 295 10.65 -16.56 -36.09
C GLU A 295 9.51 -15.84 -35.36
N ALA A 296 9.08 -16.38 -34.21
CA ALA A 296 8.04 -15.75 -33.40
C ALA A 296 8.50 -14.40 -32.80
N ILE A 297 9.78 -14.28 -32.43
CA ILE A 297 10.35 -13.00 -31.95
C ILE A 297 10.18 -11.93 -33.03
N ILE A 298 10.63 -12.22 -34.26
CA ILE A 298 10.53 -11.28 -35.38
C ILE A 298 9.08 -10.88 -35.62
N ALA A 299 8.16 -11.85 -35.73
CA ALA A 299 6.76 -11.58 -35.99
C ALA A 299 6.09 -10.69 -34.91
N VAL A 300 6.45 -10.86 -33.63
CA VAL A 300 5.94 -10.01 -32.55
C VAL A 300 6.55 -8.61 -32.61
N LEU A 301 7.86 -8.50 -32.86
CA LEU A 301 8.55 -7.21 -32.96
C LEU A 301 8.09 -6.39 -34.16
N GLU A 302 7.87 -7.01 -35.32
CA GLU A 302 7.31 -6.35 -36.50
C GLU A 302 5.93 -5.75 -36.20
N ARG A 303 5.06 -6.53 -35.56
CA ARG A 303 3.72 -6.07 -35.13
C ARG A 303 3.81 -4.93 -34.13
N TRP A 304 4.75 -5.00 -33.18
CA TRP A 304 4.98 -3.93 -32.22
C TRP A 304 5.42 -2.64 -32.91
N VAL A 305 6.43 -2.70 -33.78
CA VAL A 305 6.97 -1.55 -34.52
C VAL A 305 5.90 -0.92 -35.41
N HIS A 306 5.06 -1.74 -36.06
CA HIS A 306 3.94 -1.26 -36.86
C HIS A 306 2.99 -0.38 -36.05
N HIS A 307 2.65 -0.78 -34.82
CA HIS A 307 1.78 0.00 -33.93
C HIS A 307 2.50 1.09 -33.13
N ASN A 308 3.82 0.98 -32.97
CA ASN A 308 4.66 1.86 -32.16
C ASN A 308 5.85 2.39 -32.99
N PRO A 309 5.60 3.15 -34.07
CA PRO A 309 6.66 3.60 -34.99
C PRO A 309 7.63 4.61 -34.38
N GLY A 310 7.48 5.00 -33.11
CA GLY A 310 8.45 5.86 -32.39
C GLY A 310 9.40 5.09 -31.46
N ASP A 311 9.25 3.76 -31.33
CA ASP A 311 10.08 2.93 -30.45
C ASP A 311 11.37 2.52 -31.16
N GLU A 312 12.30 3.47 -31.32
CA GLU A 312 13.59 3.25 -32.00
C GLU A 312 14.40 2.08 -31.41
N PRO A 313 14.50 1.89 -30.07
CA PRO A 313 15.21 0.74 -29.51
C PRO A 313 14.70 -0.61 -30.02
N VAL A 314 13.39 -0.77 -30.22
CA VAL A 314 12.83 -2.04 -30.73
C VAL A 314 13.06 -2.19 -32.22
N LYS A 315 12.98 -1.10 -32.99
CA LYS A 315 13.29 -1.14 -34.42
C LYS A 315 14.73 -1.55 -34.68
N GLU A 316 15.67 -0.96 -33.94
CA GLU A 316 17.09 -1.30 -34.05
C GLU A 316 17.32 -2.78 -33.70
N ALA A 317 16.71 -3.27 -32.62
CA ALA A 317 16.80 -4.67 -32.21
C ALA A 317 16.22 -5.64 -33.27
N LEU A 318 15.08 -5.28 -33.88
CA LEU A 318 14.48 -6.05 -34.97
C LEU A 318 15.40 -6.10 -36.20
N GLN A 319 15.94 -4.95 -36.61
CA GLN A 319 16.84 -4.88 -37.77
C GLN A 319 18.14 -5.66 -37.54
N GLU A 320 18.72 -5.56 -36.34
CA GLU A 320 19.92 -6.33 -35.98
C GLU A 320 19.66 -7.83 -36.05
N LEU A 321 18.49 -8.28 -35.58
CA LEU A 321 18.11 -9.68 -35.61
C LEU A 321 17.93 -10.21 -37.04
N ILE A 322 17.28 -9.43 -37.93
CA ILE A 322 17.10 -9.78 -39.35
C ILE A 322 18.47 -9.87 -40.05
N ASN A 323 19.34 -8.86 -39.88
CA ASN A 323 20.66 -8.83 -40.51
C ASN A 323 21.54 -10.04 -40.11
N ARG A 324 21.46 -10.48 -38.85
CA ARG A 324 22.19 -11.66 -38.37
C ARG A 324 21.73 -12.93 -39.09
N LEU A 325 20.42 -13.12 -39.27
CA LEU A 325 19.87 -14.29 -39.98
C LEU A 325 20.26 -14.32 -41.46
N GLU A 326 20.29 -13.16 -42.13
CA GLU A 326 20.73 -13.07 -43.52
C GLU A 326 22.22 -13.45 -43.66
N THR A 327 23.06 -13.01 -42.72
CA THR A 327 24.50 -13.33 -42.70
C THR A 327 24.76 -14.82 -42.43
N ASP A 328 24.00 -15.43 -41.52
CA ASP A 328 24.10 -16.86 -41.20
C ASP A 328 23.61 -17.74 -42.37
N ALA A 329 22.59 -17.31 -43.10
CA ALA A 329 22.12 -18.00 -44.30
C ALA A 329 23.13 -17.95 -45.46
N ASP A 330 23.76 -16.80 -45.68
CA ASP A 330 24.79 -16.60 -46.71
C ASP A 330 26.08 -17.39 -46.44
N SER A 331 26.42 -17.61 -45.18
CA SER A 331 27.59 -18.43 -44.79
C SER A 331 27.33 -19.93 -44.94
N ALA A 332 26.14 -20.40 -44.53
CA ALA A 332 25.74 -21.81 -44.71
C ALA A 332 25.60 -22.19 -46.20
N GLY A 333 25.17 -21.26 -47.06
CA GLY A 333 25.07 -21.47 -48.52
C GLY A 333 26.41 -21.49 -49.27
N ARG A 334 27.51 -21.05 -48.65
CA ARG A 334 28.86 -21.05 -49.24
C ARG A 334 29.70 -22.27 -48.86
N GLU A 335 29.27 -23.08 -47.88
CA GLU A 335 29.94 -24.30 -47.43
C GLU A 335 29.36 -25.60 -48.04
N MET A 336 28.29 -25.52 -48.85
CA MET A 336 27.73 -26.62 -49.65
C MET A 336 28.23 -26.63 -51.10
#